data_AF-A0A1V6T8M4-F1
#
_entry.id   AF-A0A1V6T8M4-F1
#
_cell.length_a   1.000
_cell.length_b   1.000
_cell.length_c   1.000
_cell.angle_alpha   90.00
_cell.angle_beta   90.00
_cell.angle_gamma   90.00
#
_symmetry.space_group_name_H-M   'P 1'
#
loop_
_entity.id
_entity.type
_entity.pdbx_description
1 polymer ?
#
loop_
_entity_poly.entity_id
_entity_poly.type
_entity_poly.pdbx_seq_one_letter_code
_entity_poly.pdbx_strand_id
1 'polypeptide(L)'
;MANLADSSVEVESGIAKSPLTDAKTTEEARSADGSTGLYEGNVFETSPDSRRQIGVLSAAALIFNRVVGTGIFATPSSILDLSGSVGLALFMWVIGTIIALAGTAVYLEWGTAIPRNGGEKNYLEYIYKKPKFLVTAMFAAYAFLLGWAASNSVVFGQYIFNAAEIDVGRWNQRGIGLACLTTAFLIHAFALKWGLRLTNFLAAIKLIVILFIVVSGWVALAGHTKIEPPHNFKNAFEGTKGSGYSIVMALYNVIWSFIGYSNANYALSETKNPARTLKLAAPTAIVGVGVLYMFVNIAYFAAVPKQEILESETLVAAVFFKNMFGKQAERAMSVLVALSAFGNVLSVLFSQGRIVQELGREGALPFSRIWASNWPLHSPAAGLFEHYIASAVIMLAPPPGDAYNFLLNLISYPLSIINVFVGGGLVYIYLTQKKNFPNWSPAVKASLPVAIFFTLSNVYLVIAPYIPPTDGQSVYKSLPYYLHCVVALGVFALGAIYYIVWAVLLPRIGGYILVKETVVDSDGWSRSVFTRIDQKTSSSS
;
A
#
# COMPACT_ATOMS: atom_id res chain seq x y z
N MET A 1 -64.82 2.25 34.61
CA MET A 1 -63.96 2.24 33.41
C MET A 1 -62.88 3.29 33.65
N ALA A 2 -61.73 2.93 34.22
CA ALA A 2 -60.58 2.28 33.57
C ALA A 2 -59.63 3.28 32.88
N ASN A 3 -58.57 3.66 33.62
CA ASN A 3 -57.14 3.45 33.33
C ASN A 3 -56.48 3.88 31.98
N LEU A 4 -55.26 4.42 32.16
CA LEU A 4 -54.10 4.49 31.23
C LEU A 4 -54.16 5.60 30.17
N ALA A 5 -53.08 6.23 29.70
CA ALA A 5 -51.70 6.47 30.13
C ALA A 5 -51.18 7.48 29.10
N ASP A 6 -50.46 8.53 29.50
CA ASP A 6 -49.55 9.19 28.56
C ASP A 6 -48.34 9.72 29.31
N SER A 7 -47.21 9.07 29.04
CA SER A 7 -45.91 9.29 29.65
C SER A 7 -45.08 10.17 28.72
N SER A 8 -44.92 11.44 29.09
CA SER A 8 -43.86 12.28 28.52
C SER A 8 -42.60 12.09 29.35
N VAL A 9 -41.72 11.21 28.88
CA VAL A 9 -40.33 11.11 29.34
C VAL A 9 -39.52 12.10 28.53
N GLU A 10 -39.12 13.21 29.18
CA GLU A 10 -38.02 14.06 28.69
C GLU A 10 -36.73 13.23 28.67
N VAL A 11 -36.15 13.06 27.48
CA VAL A 11 -34.82 12.48 27.34
C VAL A 11 -33.80 13.59 27.54
N GLU A 12 -33.21 13.65 28.74
CA GLU A 12 -32.01 14.44 29.04
C GLU A 12 -30.87 14.06 28.08
N SER A 13 -30.54 14.95 27.15
CA SER A 13 -29.32 14.86 26.34
C SER A 13 -28.12 15.30 27.17
N GLY A 14 -27.54 14.37 27.93
CA GLY A 14 -26.26 14.58 28.62
C GLY A 14 -25.09 14.67 27.65
N ILE A 15 -24.87 15.85 27.05
CA ILE A 15 -23.60 16.21 26.42
C ILE A 15 -22.82 17.03 27.44
N ALA A 16 -21.97 16.35 28.22
CA ALA A 16 -20.95 17.03 29.00
C ALA A 16 -19.98 17.74 28.04
N LYS A 17 -20.08 19.06 27.94
CA LYS A 17 -19.06 19.90 27.31
C LYS A 17 -17.78 19.76 28.11
N SER A 18 -16.75 19.16 27.50
CA SER A 18 -15.38 19.25 28.00
C SER A 18 -14.98 20.73 28.11
N PRO A 19 -14.37 21.19 29.22
CA PRO A 19 -13.92 22.56 29.31
C PRO A 19 -12.70 22.73 28.40
N LEU A 20 -12.89 23.52 27.34
CA LEU A 20 -11.80 24.20 26.63
C LEU A 20 -11.03 25.01 27.68
N THR A 21 -9.89 24.47 28.11
CA THR A 21 -8.95 25.18 28.95
C THR A 21 -8.12 26.09 28.05
N ASP A 22 -8.18 27.38 28.33
CA ASP A 22 -7.39 28.41 27.69
C ASP A 22 -5.91 28.02 27.69
N ALA A 23 -5.27 28.19 26.53
CA ALA A 23 -3.85 27.93 26.33
C ALA A 23 -3.00 28.98 27.07
N LYS A 24 -2.89 28.84 28.39
CA LYS A 24 -1.86 29.44 29.24
C LYS A 24 -1.90 28.70 30.58
N THR A 25 -0.72 28.31 31.07
CA THR A 25 -0.42 27.60 32.33
C THR A 25 -0.78 26.11 32.42
N THR A 26 0.11 25.27 31.89
CA THR A 26 0.48 24.00 32.52
C THR A 26 1.95 23.69 32.19
N GLU A 27 2.87 24.06 33.08
CA GLU A 27 4.18 23.39 33.18
C GLU A 27 3.91 21.99 33.75
N GLU A 28 3.50 21.04 32.90
CA GLU A 28 3.40 19.64 33.29
C GLU A 28 4.81 19.04 33.44
N ALA A 29 5.00 18.27 34.53
CA ALA A 29 6.25 17.62 34.89
C ALA A 29 6.82 16.81 33.71
N ARG A 30 7.94 17.28 33.17
CA ARG A 30 8.70 16.62 32.10
C ARG A 30 9.51 15.49 32.73
N SER A 31 9.32 14.25 32.29
CA SER A 31 10.09 13.15 32.85
C SER A 31 11.53 13.17 32.30
N ALA A 32 12.50 12.74 33.13
CA ALA A 32 13.92 12.65 32.77
C ALA A 32 14.22 11.69 31.60
N ASP A 33 13.22 10.92 31.13
CA ASP A 33 13.34 10.01 29.99
C ASP A 33 12.99 10.66 28.64
N GLY A 34 12.68 11.97 28.65
CA GLY A 34 12.32 12.75 27.46
C GLY A 34 10.87 12.56 27.00
N SER A 35 9.96 12.22 27.91
CA SER A 35 8.51 12.20 27.66
C SER A 35 7.79 13.27 28.47
N THR A 36 6.91 14.03 27.81
CA THR A 36 5.83 14.78 28.48
C THR A 36 4.70 13.81 28.80
N GLY A 37 3.95 14.01 29.90
CA GLY A 37 2.78 13.18 30.26
C GLY A 37 1.74 13.01 29.13
N LEU A 38 1.73 13.93 28.15
CA LEU A 38 1.01 13.84 26.88
C LEU A 38 1.35 12.60 26.03
N TYR A 39 2.46 11.92 26.24
CA TYR A 39 2.84 10.68 25.55
C TYR A 39 2.25 9.43 26.20
N GLU A 40 2.02 9.45 27.52
CA GLU A 40 1.29 8.38 28.23
C GLU A 40 -0.23 8.54 28.07
N GLY A 41 -0.69 9.76 27.80
CA GLY A 41 -2.08 10.06 27.47
C GLY A 41 -2.44 9.74 26.02
N ASN A 42 -3.57 9.04 25.85
CA ASN A 42 -4.30 8.90 24.58
C ASN A 42 -4.73 10.27 24.02
N VAL A 43 -3.82 11.12 23.56
CA VAL A 43 -4.18 12.30 22.77
C VAL A 43 -4.56 11.78 21.39
N PHE A 44 -5.81 11.37 21.23
CA PHE A 44 -6.39 11.13 19.92
C PHE A 44 -6.13 12.37 19.07
N GLU A 45 -5.61 12.21 17.84
CA GLU A 45 -5.63 13.31 16.87
C GLU A 45 -7.09 13.75 16.76
N THR A 46 -7.44 14.88 17.37
CA THR A 46 -8.76 15.47 17.30
C THR A 46 -8.89 16.14 15.94
N SER A 47 -9.03 15.34 14.89
CA SER A 47 -9.51 15.87 13.61
C SER A 47 -10.93 16.38 13.83
N PRO A 48 -11.22 17.67 13.55
CA PRO A 48 -12.57 18.21 13.66
C PRO A 48 -13.54 17.35 12.86
N ASP A 49 -14.71 17.03 13.41
CA ASP A 49 -15.70 16.17 12.73
C ASP A 49 -16.13 16.71 11.36
N SER A 50 -16.06 18.02 11.15
CA SER A 50 -16.31 18.68 9.85
C SER A 50 -15.35 18.24 8.73
N ARG A 51 -14.20 17.66 9.07
CA ARG A 51 -13.19 17.15 8.13
C ARG A 51 -13.25 15.63 7.93
N ARG A 52 -14.12 14.91 8.65
CA ARG A 52 -14.40 13.49 8.38
C ARG A 52 -15.34 13.34 7.20
N GLN A 53 -14.79 13.17 6.00
CA GLN A 53 -15.55 13.17 4.74
C GLN A 53 -15.71 11.77 4.13
N ILE A 54 -14.84 10.82 4.48
CA ILE A 54 -14.80 9.49 3.85
C ILE A 54 -15.82 8.57 4.52
N GLY A 55 -16.86 8.16 3.79
CA GLY A 55 -17.84 7.15 4.21
C GLY A 55 -17.52 5.73 3.70
N VAL A 56 -18.40 4.76 3.98
CA VAL A 56 -18.23 3.34 3.59
C VAL A 56 -17.93 3.16 2.10
N LEU A 57 -18.76 3.73 1.23
CA LEU A 57 -18.61 3.57 -0.22
C LEU A 57 -17.31 4.20 -0.73
N SER A 58 -16.98 5.40 -0.22
CA SER A 58 -15.74 6.09 -0.57
C SER A 58 -14.51 5.30 -0.09
N ALA A 59 -14.52 4.78 1.13
CA ALA A 59 -13.44 3.92 1.64
C ALA A 59 -13.29 2.64 0.82
N ALA A 60 -14.39 1.97 0.46
CA ALA A 60 -14.35 0.78 -0.38
C ALA A 60 -13.79 1.08 -1.78
N ALA A 61 -14.21 2.19 -2.38
CA ALA A 61 -13.70 2.66 -3.67
C ALA A 61 -12.21 3.03 -3.61
N LEU A 62 -11.74 3.63 -2.51
CA LEU A 62 -10.32 3.95 -2.30
C LEU A 62 -9.46 2.69 -2.21
N ILE A 63 -9.92 1.67 -1.48
CA ILE A 63 -9.25 0.37 -1.41
C ILE A 63 -9.27 -0.30 -2.78
N PHE A 64 -10.45 -0.41 -3.40
CA PHE A 64 -10.61 -1.00 -4.73
C PHE A 64 -9.68 -0.35 -5.76
N ASN A 65 -9.65 0.98 -5.84
CA ASN A 65 -8.82 1.68 -6.83
C ASN A 65 -7.32 1.50 -6.60
N ARG A 66 -6.90 1.38 -5.33
CA ARG A 66 -5.51 1.13 -4.99
C ARG A 66 -5.07 -0.28 -5.37
N VAL A 67 -5.90 -1.27 -5.00
CA VAL A 67 -5.64 -2.69 -5.22
C VAL A 67 -5.72 -3.03 -6.70
N VAL A 68 -6.78 -2.59 -7.38
CA VAL A 68 -6.95 -2.77 -8.82
C VAL A 68 -6.02 -1.81 -9.56
N GLY A 69 -4.81 -2.26 -9.84
CA GLY A 69 -3.78 -1.52 -10.58
C GLY A 69 -3.41 -2.21 -11.89
N THR A 70 -2.14 -2.08 -12.27
CA THR A 70 -1.56 -2.80 -13.41
C THR A 70 -1.39 -4.30 -13.14
N GLY A 71 -1.39 -4.70 -11.87
CA GLY A 71 -1.18 -6.09 -11.44
C GLY A 71 -2.00 -7.10 -12.24
N ILE A 72 -3.33 -7.00 -12.21
CA ILE A 72 -4.22 -7.94 -12.93
C ILE A 72 -4.07 -7.93 -14.47
N PHE A 73 -3.50 -6.86 -15.04
CA PHE A 73 -3.27 -6.75 -16.47
C PHE A 73 -1.86 -7.20 -16.89
N ALA A 74 -0.91 -7.28 -15.96
CA ALA A 74 0.52 -7.49 -16.27
C ALA A 74 1.12 -8.74 -15.62
N THR A 75 0.66 -9.17 -14.45
CA THR A 75 1.21 -10.32 -13.73
C THR A 75 0.70 -11.71 -14.13
N PRO A 76 -0.48 -11.90 -14.78
CA PRO A 76 -0.96 -13.24 -15.11
C PRO A 76 0.04 -14.07 -15.95
N SER A 77 0.73 -13.44 -16.91
CA SER A 77 1.76 -14.12 -17.72
C SER A 77 2.92 -14.61 -16.86
N SER A 78 3.48 -13.73 -16.01
CA SER A 78 4.58 -14.10 -15.11
C SER A 78 4.17 -15.16 -14.09
N ILE A 79 2.95 -15.09 -13.56
CA ILE A 79 2.42 -16.11 -12.65
C ILE A 79 2.28 -17.46 -13.38
N LEU A 80 1.80 -17.45 -14.63
CA LEU A 80 1.69 -18.67 -15.43
C LEU A 80 3.06 -19.26 -15.76
N ASP A 81 4.05 -18.45 -16.14
CA ASP A 81 5.41 -18.92 -16.44
C ASP A 81 6.07 -19.57 -15.22
N LEU A 82 5.97 -18.91 -14.06
CA LEU A 82 6.51 -19.41 -12.81
C LEU A 82 5.75 -20.66 -12.33
N SER A 83 4.44 -20.72 -12.50
CA SER A 83 3.62 -21.88 -12.11
C SER A 83 3.77 -23.06 -13.09
N GLY A 84 4.10 -22.79 -14.35
CA GLY A 84 4.18 -23.75 -15.44
C GLY A 84 2.84 -24.29 -15.96
N SER A 85 1.77 -24.25 -15.17
CA SER A 85 0.44 -24.78 -15.51
C SER A 85 -0.69 -23.81 -15.15
N VAL A 86 -1.81 -23.93 -15.88
CA VAL A 86 -3.01 -23.08 -15.71
C VAL A 86 -3.65 -23.32 -14.34
N GLY A 87 -3.73 -24.58 -13.93
CA GLY A 87 -4.29 -25.01 -12.66
C GLY A 87 -3.52 -24.41 -11.48
N LEU A 88 -2.20 -24.57 -11.45
CA LEU A 88 -1.39 -23.98 -10.37
C LEU A 88 -1.47 -22.46 -10.38
N ALA A 89 -1.43 -21.81 -11.55
CA ALA A 89 -1.57 -20.35 -11.64
C ALA A 89 -2.88 -19.82 -11.01
N LEU A 90 -4.01 -20.49 -11.23
CA LEU A 90 -5.28 -20.15 -10.58
C LEU A 90 -5.24 -20.37 -9.06
N PHE A 91 -4.62 -21.47 -8.60
CA PHE A 91 -4.39 -21.69 -7.17
C PHE A 91 -3.54 -20.58 -6.52
N MET A 92 -2.54 -20.05 -7.22
CA MET A 92 -1.74 -18.92 -6.72
C MET A 92 -2.60 -17.69 -6.44
N TRP A 93 -3.59 -17.39 -7.29
CA TRP A 93 -4.54 -16.30 -7.06
C TRP A 93 -5.46 -16.54 -5.87
N VAL A 94 -5.91 -17.79 -5.65
CA VAL A 94 -6.68 -18.15 -4.46
C VAL A 94 -5.86 -17.93 -3.20
N ILE A 95 -4.62 -18.47 -3.17
CA ILE A 95 -3.72 -18.34 -2.02
C ILE A 95 -3.44 -16.86 -1.71
N GLY A 96 -3.12 -16.07 -2.74
CA GLY A 96 -2.89 -14.63 -2.56
C GLY A 96 -4.12 -13.87 -2.07
N THR A 97 -5.32 -14.26 -2.50
CA THR A 97 -6.58 -13.69 -1.98
C THR A 97 -6.74 -14.00 -0.49
N ILE A 98 -6.47 -15.23 -0.07
CA ILE A 98 -6.53 -15.64 1.35
C ILE A 98 -5.51 -14.86 2.19
N ILE A 99 -4.28 -14.69 1.69
CA ILE A 99 -3.25 -13.87 2.35
C ILE A 99 -3.70 -12.41 2.45
N ALA A 100 -4.29 -11.84 1.40
CA ALA A 100 -4.80 -10.48 1.40
C ALA A 100 -5.97 -10.28 2.38
N LEU A 101 -6.87 -11.27 2.50
CA LEU A 101 -7.97 -11.24 3.48
C LEU A 101 -7.44 -11.34 4.91
N ALA A 102 -6.46 -12.18 5.17
CA ALA A 102 -5.80 -12.27 6.46
C ALA A 102 -5.09 -10.95 6.83
N GLY A 103 -4.37 -10.35 5.87
CA GLY A 103 -3.78 -9.02 6.02
C GLY A 103 -4.83 -7.95 6.29
N THR A 104 -5.95 -7.97 5.57
CA THR A 104 -7.08 -7.06 5.79
C THR A 104 -7.59 -7.17 7.23
N ALA A 105 -7.79 -8.38 7.74
CA ALA A 105 -8.23 -8.59 9.13
C ALA A 105 -7.24 -8.02 10.15
N VAL A 106 -5.93 -8.28 9.98
CA VAL A 106 -4.86 -7.75 10.85
C VAL A 106 -4.85 -6.21 10.82
N TYR A 107 -4.93 -5.61 9.64
CA TYR A 107 -4.95 -4.16 9.49
C TYR A 107 -6.25 -3.52 9.99
N LEU A 108 -7.39 -4.21 9.92
CA LEU A 108 -8.64 -3.75 10.53
C LEU A 108 -8.53 -3.65 12.05
N GLU A 109 -7.91 -4.63 12.69
CA GLU A 109 -7.69 -4.58 14.14
C GLU A 109 -6.78 -3.42 14.52
N TRP A 110 -5.64 -3.28 13.85
CA TRP A 110 -4.73 -2.16 14.07
C TRP A 110 -5.39 -0.80 13.81
N GLY A 111 -6.09 -0.63 12.69
CA GLY A 111 -6.73 0.63 12.32
C GLY A 111 -7.91 1.01 13.21
N THR A 112 -8.58 0.03 13.83
CA THR A 112 -9.66 0.29 14.78
C THR A 112 -9.18 0.47 16.22
N ALA A 113 -8.01 -0.08 16.58
CA ALA A 113 -7.35 0.21 17.85
C ALA A 113 -6.64 1.57 17.84
N ILE A 114 -5.99 1.93 16.72
CA ILE A 114 -5.17 3.14 16.57
C ILE A 114 -5.67 3.92 15.34
N PRO A 115 -6.79 4.66 15.44
CA PRO A 115 -7.40 5.36 14.32
C PRO A 115 -6.67 6.68 14.00
N ARG A 116 -5.37 6.60 13.69
CA ARG A 116 -4.49 7.72 13.33
C ARG A 116 -3.96 7.57 11.91
N ASN A 117 -3.65 8.69 11.25
CA ASN A 117 -2.97 8.65 9.96
C ASN A 117 -1.52 8.18 10.14
N GLY A 118 -1.00 7.43 9.17
CA GLY A 118 0.39 6.94 9.18
C GLY A 118 0.54 5.41 9.15
N GLY A 119 -0.58 4.67 9.23
CA GLY A 119 -0.62 3.23 8.97
C GLY A 119 0.40 2.42 9.78
N GLU A 120 1.25 1.66 9.08
CA GLU A 120 2.22 0.74 9.66
C GLU A 120 3.19 1.42 10.62
N LYS A 121 3.61 2.66 10.32
CA LYS A 121 4.53 3.41 11.18
C LYS A 121 3.99 3.52 12.61
N ASN A 122 2.70 3.86 12.75
CA ASN A 122 2.05 3.99 14.06
C ASN A 122 1.92 2.65 14.78
N TYR A 123 1.63 1.58 14.04
CA TYR A 123 1.49 0.24 14.62
C TYR A 123 2.83 -0.26 15.15
N LEU A 124 3.90 -0.05 14.36
CA LEU A 124 5.25 -0.43 14.72
C LEU A 124 5.78 0.42 15.90
N GLU A 125 5.52 1.72 15.95
CA GLU A 125 5.87 2.57 17.10
C GLU A 125 5.14 2.17 18.39
N TYR A 126 3.88 1.74 18.28
CA TYR A 126 3.08 1.30 19.43
C TYR A 126 3.68 0.04 20.09
N ILE A 127 4.14 -0.91 19.27
CA ILE A 127 4.60 -2.22 19.73
C ILE A 127 6.11 -2.26 20.02
N TYR A 128 6.94 -1.66 19.16
CA TYR A 128 8.40 -1.69 19.23
C TYR A 128 8.94 -0.38 19.83
N LYS A 129 8.75 -0.20 21.14
CA LYS A 129 9.08 1.05 21.86
C LYS A 129 10.57 1.25 22.13
N LYS A 130 11.38 0.19 22.03
CA LYS A 130 12.81 0.21 22.37
C LYS A 130 13.65 -0.42 21.25
N PRO A 131 14.80 0.19 20.88
CA PRO A 131 15.21 1.55 21.27
C PRO A 131 14.30 2.64 20.66
N LYS A 132 14.04 3.73 21.40
CA LYS A 132 13.12 4.81 20.99
C LYS A 132 13.54 5.35 19.61
N PHE A 133 12.59 5.60 18.71
CA PHE A 133 12.77 6.15 17.34
C PHE A 133 13.50 5.30 16.29
N LEU A 134 14.10 4.15 16.65
CA LEU A 134 14.77 3.30 15.66
C LEU A 134 13.81 2.84 14.56
N VAL A 135 12.65 2.34 14.97
CA VAL A 135 11.62 1.86 14.04
C VAL A 135 11.08 2.98 13.17
N THR A 136 10.87 4.17 13.74
CA THR A 136 10.48 5.38 13.00
C THR A 136 11.51 5.71 11.92
N ALA A 137 12.80 5.68 12.24
CA ALA A 137 13.89 5.97 11.31
C ALA A 137 14.02 4.90 10.21
N MET A 138 13.91 3.62 10.55
CA MET A 138 13.90 2.52 9.59
C MET A 138 12.71 2.60 8.64
N PHE A 139 11.51 2.86 9.18
CA PHE A 139 10.30 3.05 8.37
C PHE A 139 10.42 4.30 7.50
N ALA A 140 10.96 5.40 8.02
CA ALA A 140 11.15 6.62 7.26
C ALA A 140 12.08 6.42 6.07
N ALA A 141 13.20 5.70 6.25
CA ALA A 141 14.10 5.34 5.16
C ALA A 141 13.40 4.49 4.08
N TYR A 142 12.60 3.49 4.50
CA TYR A 142 11.79 2.70 3.59
C TYR A 142 10.78 3.55 2.81
N ALA A 143 9.98 4.34 3.51
CA ALA A 143 8.90 5.13 2.91
C ALA A 143 9.45 6.18 1.93
N PHE A 144 10.57 6.82 2.29
CA PHE A 144 11.24 7.80 1.46
C PHE A 144 11.90 7.14 0.24
N LEU A 145 12.71 6.09 0.42
CA LEU A 145 13.54 5.57 -0.68
C LEU A 145 12.85 4.50 -1.56
N LEU A 146 11.85 3.78 -1.05
CA LEU A 146 11.28 2.60 -1.71
C LEU A 146 9.79 2.70 -2.03
N GLY A 147 9.11 3.76 -1.61
CA GLY A 147 7.70 3.95 -1.93
C GLY A 147 7.52 4.65 -3.26
N TRP A 148 7.84 4.05 -4.41
CA TRP A 148 7.82 4.69 -5.75
C TRP A 148 6.72 4.15 -6.70
N ALA A 149 6.46 4.82 -7.83
CA ALA A 149 5.43 4.49 -8.84
C ALA A 149 5.98 3.99 -10.21
N ALA A 150 7.29 3.67 -10.27
CA ALA A 150 8.02 3.29 -11.48
C ALA A 150 7.37 2.14 -12.28
N SER A 151 7.01 1.01 -11.66
CA SER A 151 6.45 -0.16 -12.39
C SER A 151 5.20 0.20 -13.19
N ASN A 152 4.28 0.96 -12.58
CA ASN A 152 3.04 1.39 -13.25
C ASN A 152 3.34 2.36 -14.39
N SER A 153 4.34 3.21 -14.24
CA SER A 153 4.77 4.17 -15.28
C SER A 153 5.39 3.45 -16.48
N VAL A 154 6.15 2.38 -16.24
CA VAL A 154 6.73 1.52 -17.28
C VAL A 154 5.62 0.77 -18.05
N VAL A 155 4.65 0.20 -17.34
CA VAL A 155 3.48 -0.47 -17.97
C VAL A 155 2.66 0.53 -18.78
N PHE A 156 2.45 1.75 -18.29
CA PHE A 156 1.81 2.82 -19.05
C PHE A 156 2.49 3.03 -20.42
N GLY A 157 3.82 3.17 -20.43
CA GLY A 157 4.58 3.32 -21.67
C GLY A 157 4.41 2.14 -22.62
N GLN A 158 4.45 0.91 -22.10
CA GLN A 158 4.33 -0.31 -22.91
C GLN A 158 3.00 -0.36 -23.64
N TYR A 159 1.92 -0.07 -22.91
CA TYR A 159 0.57 -0.11 -23.45
C TYR A 159 0.27 1.04 -24.41
N ILE A 160 0.86 2.22 -24.21
CA ILE A 160 0.78 3.32 -25.19
C ILE A 160 1.47 2.94 -26.51
N PHE A 161 2.67 2.36 -26.46
CA PHE A 161 3.35 1.91 -27.68
C PHE A 161 2.65 0.75 -28.36
N ASN A 162 2.10 -0.21 -27.60
CA ASN A 162 1.26 -1.27 -28.17
C ASN A 162 0.03 -0.67 -28.89
N ALA A 163 -0.69 0.27 -28.26
CA ALA A 163 -1.82 0.94 -28.88
C ALA A 163 -1.46 1.73 -30.16
N ALA A 164 -0.23 2.25 -30.21
CA ALA A 164 0.34 2.95 -31.35
C ALA A 164 0.95 2.02 -32.42
N GLU A 165 1.03 0.71 -32.16
CA GLU A 165 1.67 -0.28 -33.04
C GLU A 165 3.14 0.05 -33.31
N ILE A 166 3.84 0.52 -32.28
CA ILE A 166 5.26 0.85 -32.32
C ILE A 166 6.01 -0.13 -31.43
N ASP A 167 7.16 -0.61 -31.89
CA ASP A 167 8.01 -1.52 -31.13
C ASP A 167 8.43 -0.92 -29.78
N VAL A 168 8.27 -1.72 -28.73
CA VAL A 168 8.60 -1.32 -27.36
C VAL A 168 10.10 -1.52 -27.16
N GLY A 169 10.84 -0.41 -27.11
CA GLY A 169 12.24 -0.37 -26.71
C GLY A 169 12.40 0.05 -25.26
N ARG A 170 13.61 -0.12 -24.72
CA ARG A 170 13.92 0.29 -23.34
C ARG A 170 13.66 1.79 -23.11
N TRP A 171 14.18 2.62 -23.99
CA TRP A 171 14.22 4.07 -23.78
C TRP A 171 12.94 4.77 -24.19
N ASN A 172 12.27 4.31 -25.25
CA ASN A 172 11.00 4.91 -25.66
C ASN A 172 9.94 4.66 -24.56
N GLN A 173 9.80 3.42 -24.07
CA GLN A 173 8.87 3.05 -23.00
C GLN A 173 9.10 3.86 -21.72
N ARG A 174 10.37 3.98 -21.30
CA ARG A 174 10.74 4.77 -20.12
C ARG A 174 10.54 6.27 -20.33
N GLY A 175 10.72 6.78 -21.55
CA GLY A 175 10.43 8.18 -21.89
C GLY A 175 8.95 8.51 -21.72
N ILE A 176 8.06 7.66 -22.24
CA ILE A 176 6.61 7.81 -22.04
C ILE A 176 6.22 7.57 -20.57
N GLY A 177 6.87 6.63 -19.88
CA GLY A 177 6.69 6.43 -18.44
C GLY A 177 7.10 7.67 -17.63
N LEU A 178 8.18 8.35 -17.99
CA LEU A 178 8.62 9.59 -17.36
C LEU A 178 7.65 10.73 -17.64
N ALA A 179 7.12 10.83 -18.85
CA ALA A 179 6.08 11.80 -19.19
C ALA A 179 4.80 11.57 -18.37
N CYS A 180 4.38 10.31 -18.21
CA CYS A 180 3.28 9.89 -17.35
C CYS A 180 3.49 10.32 -15.89
N LEU A 181 4.66 9.99 -15.33
CA LEU A 181 5.04 10.35 -13.96
C LEU A 181 5.12 11.87 -13.75
N THR A 182 5.71 12.59 -14.69
CA THR A 182 5.82 14.06 -14.68
C THR A 182 4.43 14.70 -14.71
N THR A 183 3.55 14.22 -15.58
CA THR A 183 2.17 14.72 -15.69
C THR A 183 1.40 14.50 -14.39
N ALA A 184 1.51 13.31 -13.79
CA ALA A 184 0.88 13.02 -12.50
C ALA A 184 1.39 13.94 -11.38
N PHE A 185 2.72 14.19 -11.35
CA PHE A 185 3.34 15.11 -10.41
C PHE A 185 2.81 16.54 -10.56
N LEU A 186 2.81 17.08 -11.78
CA LEU A 186 2.33 18.43 -12.05
C LEU A 186 0.84 18.59 -11.68
N ILE A 187 0.00 17.59 -12.01
CA ILE A 187 -1.43 17.62 -11.66
C ILE A 187 -1.60 17.69 -10.14
N HIS A 188 -0.91 16.88 -9.36
CA HIS A 188 -1.10 16.88 -7.89
C HIS A 188 -0.42 18.06 -7.19
N ALA A 189 0.70 18.56 -7.73
CA ALA A 189 1.42 19.72 -7.19
C ALA A 189 0.65 21.03 -7.43
N PHE A 190 -0.02 21.17 -8.58
CA PHE A 190 -0.67 22.43 -8.98
C PHE A 190 -2.20 22.38 -8.96
N ALA A 191 -2.81 21.20 -9.06
CA ALA A 191 -4.25 21.03 -9.22
C ALA A 191 -4.79 19.83 -8.41
N LEU A 192 -4.35 19.68 -7.16
CA LEU A 192 -4.66 18.54 -6.28
C LEU A 192 -6.13 18.09 -6.30
N LYS A 193 -7.09 19.02 -6.19
CA LYS A 193 -8.54 18.71 -6.22
C LYS A 193 -8.97 18.06 -7.54
N TRP A 194 -8.44 18.53 -8.66
CA TRP A 194 -8.71 17.97 -9.99
C TRP A 194 -8.00 16.64 -10.17
N GLY A 195 -6.78 16.49 -9.66
CA GLY A 195 -6.07 15.21 -9.61
C GLY A 195 -6.87 14.12 -8.90
N LEU A 196 -7.48 14.43 -7.75
CA LEU A 196 -8.34 13.49 -7.03
C LEU A 196 -9.62 13.14 -7.81
N ARG A 197 -10.26 14.12 -8.45
CA ARG A 197 -11.44 13.87 -9.32
C ARG A 197 -11.08 12.97 -10.50
N LEU A 198 -9.94 13.21 -11.14
CA LEU A 198 -9.43 12.41 -12.25
C LEU A 198 -9.15 10.96 -11.80
N THR A 199 -8.48 10.78 -10.66
CA THR A 199 -8.24 9.45 -10.06
C THR A 199 -9.54 8.68 -9.84
N ASN A 200 -10.58 9.33 -9.32
CA ASN A 200 -11.88 8.70 -9.10
C ASN A 200 -12.60 8.34 -10.41
N PHE A 201 -12.53 9.21 -11.41
CA PHE A 201 -13.08 8.94 -12.73
C PHE A 201 -12.40 7.74 -13.41
N LEU A 202 -11.06 7.69 -13.40
CA LEU A 202 -10.29 6.58 -13.94
C LEU A 202 -10.56 5.26 -13.19
N ALA A 203 -10.83 5.32 -11.89
CA ALA A 203 -11.23 4.16 -11.10
C ALA A 203 -12.56 3.56 -11.58
N ALA A 204 -13.54 4.41 -11.88
CA ALA A 204 -14.84 3.97 -12.40
C ALA A 204 -14.70 3.28 -13.77
N ILE A 205 -13.92 3.86 -14.68
CA ILE A 205 -13.60 3.25 -15.98
C ILE A 205 -12.97 1.87 -15.78
N LYS A 206 -11.98 1.77 -14.89
CA LYS A 206 -11.27 0.52 -14.61
C LYS A 206 -12.21 -0.61 -14.16
N LEU A 207 -13.16 -0.30 -13.27
CA LEU A 207 -14.18 -1.28 -12.84
C LEU A 207 -15.03 -1.76 -14.01
N ILE A 208 -15.49 -0.85 -14.88
CA ILE A 208 -16.28 -1.19 -16.07
C ILE A 208 -15.49 -2.13 -16.99
N VAL A 209 -14.21 -1.82 -17.23
CA VAL A 209 -13.33 -2.63 -18.08
C VAL A 209 -13.15 -4.05 -17.52
N ILE A 210 -12.95 -4.20 -16.21
CA ILE A 210 -12.84 -5.51 -15.58
C ILE A 210 -14.14 -6.31 -15.70
N LEU A 211 -15.28 -5.69 -15.44
CA LEU A 211 -16.58 -6.34 -15.60
C LEU A 211 -16.80 -6.79 -17.06
N PHE A 212 -16.38 -5.96 -18.01
CA PHE A 212 -16.45 -6.31 -19.44
C PHE A 212 -15.54 -7.49 -19.80
N ILE A 213 -14.31 -7.55 -19.27
CA ILE A 213 -13.42 -8.72 -19.43
C ILE A 213 -14.09 -9.97 -18.87
N VAL A 214 -14.65 -9.88 -17.65
CA VAL A 214 -15.32 -11.01 -17.01
C VAL A 214 -16.43 -11.52 -17.92
N VAL A 215 -17.40 -10.67 -18.30
CA VAL A 215 -18.54 -11.05 -19.17
C VAL A 215 -18.05 -11.64 -20.49
N SER A 216 -17.05 -11.02 -21.13
CA SER A 216 -16.45 -11.52 -22.37
C SER A 216 -15.80 -12.89 -22.18
N GLY A 217 -15.22 -13.17 -21.01
CA GLY A 217 -14.68 -14.47 -20.64
C GLY A 217 -15.74 -15.56 -20.54
N TRP A 218 -16.92 -15.26 -19.99
CA TRP A 218 -18.04 -16.20 -20.00
C TRP A 218 -18.51 -16.53 -21.42
N VAL A 219 -18.53 -15.52 -22.30
CA VAL A 219 -18.83 -15.71 -23.74
C VAL A 219 -17.75 -16.57 -24.41
N ALA A 220 -16.48 -16.36 -24.08
CA ALA A 220 -15.38 -17.20 -24.58
C ALA A 220 -15.50 -18.67 -24.12
N LEU A 221 -15.87 -18.90 -22.86
CA LEU A 221 -16.13 -20.25 -22.33
C LEU A 221 -17.30 -20.95 -23.04
N ALA A 222 -18.28 -20.19 -23.54
CA ALA A 222 -19.36 -20.70 -24.37
C ALA A 222 -18.90 -21.02 -25.82
N GLY A 223 -17.62 -20.85 -26.15
CA GLY A 223 -17.05 -21.15 -27.46
C GLY A 223 -17.10 -19.98 -28.45
N HIS A 224 -17.51 -18.80 -28.01
CA HIS A 224 -17.62 -17.62 -28.88
C HIS A 224 -16.38 -16.74 -28.78
N THR A 225 -15.36 -17.07 -29.58
CA THR A 225 -14.18 -16.21 -29.80
C THR A 225 -13.91 -16.07 -31.30
N LYS A 226 -12.99 -15.18 -31.72
CA LYS A 226 -12.58 -15.08 -33.13
C LYS A 226 -11.56 -16.15 -33.54
N ILE A 227 -11.00 -16.87 -32.58
CA ILE A 227 -10.05 -17.95 -32.80
C ILE A 227 -10.68 -19.30 -32.40
N GLU A 228 -9.99 -20.40 -32.67
CA GLU A 228 -10.40 -21.68 -32.12
C GLU A 228 -10.25 -21.69 -30.59
N PRO A 229 -11.19 -22.29 -29.83
CA PRO A 229 -11.09 -22.35 -28.38
C PRO A 229 -9.75 -22.99 -27.94
N PRO A 230 -8.98 -22.33 -27.05
CA PRO A 230 -7.61 -22.76 -26.72
C PRO A 230 -7.53 -24.03 -25.86
N HIS A 231 -8.66 -24.52 -25.34
CA HIS A 231 -8.76 -25.74 -24.51
C HIS A 231 -7.79 -25.81 -23.30
N ASN A 232 -7.32 -24.66 -22.80
CA ASN A 232 -6.35 -24.55 -21.69
C ASN A 232 -6.78 -25.27 -20.39
N PHE A 233 -8.08 -25.50 -20.20
CA PHE A 233 -8.62 -26.18 -19.00
C PHE A 233 -8.61 -27.71 -19.08
N LYS A 234 -8.36 -28.33 -20.25
CA LYS A 234 -8.45 -29.79 -20.44
C LYS A 234 -7.41 -30.55 -19.61
N ASN A 235 -6.15 -30.12 -19.68
CA ASN A 235 -5.03 -30.65 -18.89
C ASN A 235 -4.45 -29.54 -18.01
N ALA A 236 -5.27 -28.96 -17.15
CA ALA A 236 -4.92 -27.70 -16.46
C ALA A 236 -3.59 -27.76 -15.67
N PHE A 237 -3.17 -28.94 -15.19
CA PHE A 237 -1.95 -29.12 -14.39
C PHE A 237 -0.73 -29.59 -15.19
N GLU A 238 -0.83 -29.70 -16.51
CA GLU A 238 0.27 -30.14 -17.37
C GLU A 238 1.41 -29.11 -17.38
N GLY A 239 2.64 -29.59 -17.15
CA GLY A 239 3.86 -28.77 -17.11
C GLY A 239 4.05 -27.98 -15.81
N THR A 240 3.42 -28.39 -14.70
CA THR A 240 3.55 -27.70 -13.41
C THR A 240 5.01 -27.62 -12.94
N LYS A 241 5.47 -26.41 -12.61
CA LYS A 241 6.77 -26.15 -11.98
C LYS A 241 6.57 -26.02 -10.47
N GLY A 242 6.89 -27.07 -9.72
CA GLY A 242 6.64 -27.15 -8.27
C GLY A 242 7.81 -26.73 -7.36
N SER A 243 8.78 -25.97 -7.85
CA SER A 243 9.92 -25.56 -7.01
C SER A 243 9.49 -24.52 -5.97
N GLY A 244 10.10 -24.56 -4.78
CA GLY A 244 9.83 -23.59 -3.73
C GLY A 244 10.10 -22.15 -4.18
N TYR A 245 11.14 -21.93 -4.98
CA TYR A 245 11.48 -20.62 -5.55
C TYR A 245 10.38 -20.09 -6.48
N SER A 246 9.93 -20.91 -7.44
CA SER A 246 8.91 -20.51 -8.42
C SER A 246 7.58 -20.17 -7.76
N ILE A 247 7.16 -20.96 -6.76
CA ILE A 247 5.94 -20.71 -5.98
C ILE A 247 6.01 -19.35 -5.27
N VAL A 248 7.14 -19.00 -4.67
CA VAL A 248 7.33 -17.74 -3.92
C VAL A 248 7.29 -16.55 -4.86
N MET A 249 7.99 -16.65 -5.98
CA MET A 249 8.04 -15.57 -6.96
C MET A 249 6.67 -15.37 -7.63
N ALA A 250 5.90 -16.44 -7.82
CA ALA A 250 4.51 -16.36 -8.26
C ALA A 250 3.64 -15.68 -7.19
N LEU A 251 3.80 -16.02 -5.90
CA LEU A 251 3.12 -15.33 -4.81
C LEU A 251 3.48 -13.85 -4.74
N TYR A 252 4.72 -13.44 -4.99
CA TYR A 252 5.08 -12.02 -5.07
C TYR A 252 4.34 -11.28 -6.17
N ASN A 253 4.20 -11.89 -7.34
CA ASN A 253 3.41 -11.33 -8.44
C ASN A 253 1.91 -11.21 -8.08
N VAL A 254 1.36 -12.21 -7.38
CA VAL A 254 -0.03 -12.15 -6.90
C VAL A 254 -0.18 -11.08 -5.83
N ILE A 255 0.70 -11.04 -4.82
CA ILE A 255 0.65 -10.08 -3.72
C ILE A 255 0.79 -8.66 -4.22
N TRP A 256 1.69 -8.41 -5.18
CA TRP A 256 1.79 -7.15 -5.91
C TRP A 256 0.42 -6.69 -6.42
N SER A 257 -0.34 -7.61 -7.01
CA SER A 257 -1.67 -7.35 -7.55
C SER A 257 -2.71 -7.03 -6.45
N PHE A 258 -2.43 -7.40 -5.20
CA PHE A 258 -3.27 -7.09 -4.04
C PHE A 258 -2.76 -5.92 -3.17
N ILE A 259 -1.62 -5.28 -3.50
CA ILE A 259 -1.10 -4.16 -2.71
C ILE A 259 -2.12 -3.02 -2.70
N GLY A 260 -2.60 -2.67 -1.51
CA GLY A 260 -3.62 -1.63 -1.33
C GLY A 260 -4.69 -1.95 -0.29
N TYR A 261 -4.73 -3.18 0.23
CA TYR A 261 -5.66 -3.54 1.30
C TYR A 261 -5.47 -2.72 2.58
N SER A 262 -4.25 -2.21 2.84
CA SER A 262 -3.95 -1.32 3.96
C SER A 262 -4.30 0.15 3.70
N ASN A 263 -4.73 0.52 2.49
CA ASN A 263 -4.77 1.93 2.06
C ASN A 263 -5.80 2.77 2.85
N ALA A 264 -6.92 2.18 3.27
CA ALA A 264 -7.90 2.90 4.08
C ALA A 264 -7.34 3.28 5.46
N ASN A 265 -6.30 2.59 5.94
CA ASN A 265 -5.66 2.91 7.20
C ASN A 265 -4.82 4.20 7.16
N TYR A 266 -4.50 4.72 5.96
CA TYR A 266 -3.78 5.99 5.83
C TYR A 266 -4.69 7.22 5.90
N ALA A 267 -6.01 7.04 5.77
CA ALA A 267 -7.00 8.13 5.76
C ALA A 267 -8.00 8.03 6.91
N LEU A 268 -7.61 7.43 8.04
CA LEU A 268 -8.52 7.16 9.16
C LEU A 268 -9.03 8.41 9.86
N SER A 269 -8.18 9.43 10.00
CA SER A 269 -8.59 10.70 10.61
C SER A 269 -9.67 11.42 9.79
N GLU A 270 -9.70 11.21 8.46
CA GLU A 270 -10.67 11.75 7.51
C GLU A 270 -11.90 10.84 7.34
N THR A 271 -11.95 9.70 8.03
CA THR A 271 -13.01 8.69 7.90
C THR A 271 -14.15 8.91 8.90
N LYS A 272 -15.38 8.91 8.41
CA LYS A 272 -16.60 8.96 9.23
C LYS A 272 -16.78 7.63 9.96
N ASN A 273 -16.88 7.65 11.28
CA ASN A 273 -17.00 6.43 12.12
C ASN A 273 -16.00 5.34 11.65
N PRO A 274 -14.69 5.54 11.88
CA PRO A 274 -13.64 4.69 11.33
C PRO A 274 -13.87 3.18 11.56
N ALA A 275 -14.33 2.80 12.75
CA ALA A 275 -14.64 1.42 13.10
C ALA A 275 -15.71 0.81 12.20
N ARG A 276 -16.89 1.44 12.09
CA ARG A 276 -17.97 0.94 11.23
C ARG A 276 -17.58 0.98 9.76
N THR A 277 -16.94 2.06 9.33
CA THR A 277 -16.58 2.27 7.93
C THR A 277 -15.58 1.23 7.45
N LEU A 278 -14.48 1.03 8.19
CA LEU A 278 -13.48 0.01 7.87
C LEU A 278 -14.05 -1.40 7.87
N LYS A 279 -14.84 -1.75 8.90
CA LYS A 279 -15.46 -3.07 9.06
C LYS A 279 -16.29 -3.48 7.83
N LEU A 280 -16.94 -2.54 7.17
CA LEU A 280 -17.74 -2.79 5.98
C LEU A 280 -16.91 -2.64 4.70
N ALA A 281 -16.16 -1.55 4.57
CA ALA A 281 -15.49 -1.19 3.34
C ALA A 281 -14.36 -2.13 2.96
N ALA A 282 -13.47 -2.49 3.90
CA ALA A 282 -12.26 -3.23 3.57
C ALA A 282 -12.53 -4.68 3.18
N PRO A 283 -13.34 -5.46 3.93
CA PRO A 283 -13.68 -6.82 3.51
C PRO A 283 -14.43 -6.85 2.19
N THR A 284 -15.43 -5.96 1.99
CA THR A 284 -16.20 -5.92 0.74
C THR A 284 -15.31 -5.60 -0.46
N ALA A 285 -14.37 -4.66 -0.33
CA ALA A 285 -13.46 -4.31 -1.40
C ALA A 285 -12.52 -5.49 -1.74
N ILE A 286 -11.89 -6.12 -0.75
CA ILE A 286 -10.90 -7.18 -0.99
C ILE A 286 -11.54 -8.48 -1.45
N VAL A 287 -12.69 -8.88 -0.90
CA VAL A 287 -13.46 -10.03 -1.40
C VAL A 287 -13.92 -9.77 -2.84
N GLY A 288 -14.48 -8.59 -3.11
CA GLY A 288 -14.91 -8.21 -4.46
C GLY A 288 -13.78 -8.27 -5.48
N VAL A 289 -12.61 -7.72 -5.14
CA VAL A 289 -11.43 -7.77 -6.01
C VAL A 289 -10.92 -9.20 -6.19
N GLY A 290 -10.86 -10.01 -5.14
CA GLY A 290 -10.42 -11.41 -5.23
C GLY A 290 -11.29 -12.23 -6.20
N VAL A 291 -12.61 -12.06 -6.12
CA VAL A 291 -13.56 -12.71 -7.04
C VAL A 291 -13.36 -12.21 -8.48
N LEU A 292 -13.25 -10.89 -8.68
CA LEU A 292 -13.03 -10.31 -10.01
C LEU A 292 -11.70 -10.76 -10.63
N TYR A 293 -10.62 -10.80 -9.85
CA TYR A 293 -9.32 -11.27 -10.32
C TYR A 293 -9.36 -12.74 -10.73
N MET A 294 -10.06 -13.59 -9.97
CA MET A 294 -10.27 -14.98 -10.34
C MET A 294 -10.99 -15.08 -11.69
N PHE A 295 -12.09 -14.34 -11.86
CA PHE A 295 -12.85 -14.35 -13.12
C PHE A 295 -12.07 -13.77 -14.29
N VAL A 296 -11.25 -12.74 -14.09
CA VAL A 296 -10.38 -12.19 -15.15
C VAL A 296 -9.33 -13.21 -15.59
N ASN A 297 -8.70 -13.93 -14.66
CA ASN A 297 -7.74 -14.98 -15.03
C ASN A 297 -8.42 -16.13 -15.78
N ILE A 298 -9.61 -16.56 -15.33
CA ILE A 298 -10.41 -17.54 -16.05
C ILE A 298 -10.75 -17.03 -17.46
N ALA A 299 -11.12 -15.76 -17.60
CA ALA A 299 -11.39 -15.15 -18.90
C ALA A 299 -10.17 -15.19 -19.83
N TYR A 300 -8.98 -14.83 -19.34
CA TYR A 300 -7.74 -14.92 -20.12
C TYR A 300 -7.47 -16.35 -20.59
N PHE A 301 -7.55 -17.33 -19.69
CA PHE A 301 -7.35 -18.74 -20.07
C PHE A 301 -8.46 -19.29 -20.97
N ALA A 302 -9.65 -18.71 -20.99
CA ALA A 302 -10.74 -19.11 -21.86
C ALA A 302 -10.54 -18.64 -23.32
N ALA A 303 -9.92 -17.47 -23.53
CA ALA A 303 -9.82 -16.84 -24.86
C ALA A 303 -8.40 -16.72 -25.43
N VAL A 304 -7.35 -16.98 -24.65
CA VAL A 304 -5.96 -16.83 -25.09
C VAL A 304 -5.21 -18.15 -24.92
N PRO A 305 -4.60 -18.72 -25.97
CA PRO A 305 -3.75 -19.91 -25.87
C PRO A 305 -2.64 -19.74 -24.83
N LYS A 306 -2.33 -20.79 -24.05
CA LYS A 306 -1.29 -20.79 -23.00
C LYS A 306 0.03 -20.16 -23.49
N GLN A 307 0.47 -20.52 -24.68
CA GLN A 307 1.72 -20.03 -25.26
C GLN A 307 1.67 -18.53 -25.58
N GLU A 308 0.56 -18.04 -26.13
CA GLU A 308 0.38 -16.61 -26.42
C GLU A 308 0.34 -15.78 -25.12
N ILE A 309 -0.20 -16.32 -24.02
CA ILE A 309 -0.13 -15.67 -22.69
C ILE A 309 1.33 -15.55 -22.23
N LEU A 310 2.13 -16.61 -22.35
CA LEU A 310 3.55 -16.60 -21.97
C LEU A 310 4.36 -15.59 -22.79
N GLU A 311 4.07 -15.48 -24.08
CA GLU A 311 4.75 -14.55 -25.00
C GLU A 311 4.27 -13.10 -24.85
N SER A 312 3.06 -12.88 -24.33
CA SER A 312 2.48 -11.54 -24.19
C SER A 312 3.17 -10.66 -23.15
N GLU A 313 4.02 -11.23 -22.29
CA GLU A 313 4.61 -10.54 -21.14
C GLU A 313 3.55 -9.78 -20.32
N THR A 314 3.55 -8.44 -20.37
CA THR A 314 2.60 -7.61 -19.62
C THR A 314 1.33 -7.28 -20.40
N LEU A 315 1.16 -7.78 -21.63
CA LEU A 315 0.12 -7.40 -22.60
C LEU A 315 -1.04 -8.40 -22.71
N VAL A 316 -1.19 -9.33 -21.76
CA VAL A 316 -2.23 -10.38 -21.80
C VAL A 316 -3.65 -9.84 -22.03
N ALA A 317 -3.96 -8.67 -21.46
CA ALA A 317 -5.28 -8.05 -21.63
C ALA A 317 -5.52 -7.57 -23.07
N ALA A 318 -4.49 -7.03 -23.74
CA ALA A 318 -4.58 -6.60 -25.14
C ALA A 318 -4.80 -7.83 -26.05
N VAL A 319 -4.01 -8.89 -25.82
CA VAL A 319 -4.14 -10.17 -26.55
C VAL A 319 -5.53 -10.79 -26.37
N PHE A 320 -6.08 -10.76 -25.15
CA PHE A 320 -7.45 -11.19 -24.91
C PHE A 320 -8.47 -10.44 -25.79
N PHE A 321 -8.37 -9.12 -25.88
CA PHE A 321 -9.27 -8.33 -26.74
C PHE A 321 -9.05 -8.57 -28.23
N LYS A 322 -7.81 -8.82 -28.65
CA LYS A 322 -7.50 -9.24 -30.02
C LYS A 322 -8.25 -10.52 -30.38
N ASN A 323 -8.19 -11.54 -29.51
CA ASN A 323 -8.79 -12.85 -29.76
C ASN A 323 -10.33 -12.84 -29.63
N MET A 324 -10.89 -11.94 -28.82
CA MET A 324 -12.34 -11.79 -28.67
C MET A 324 -12.97 -10.87 -29.74
N PHE A 325 -12.31 -9.77 -30.08
CA PHE A 325 -12.92 -8.65 -30.81
C PHE A 325 -12.08 -8.12 -31.98
N GLY A 326 -10.82 -8.56 -32.12
CA GLY A 326 -9.93 -8.21 -33.23
C GLY A 326 -8.96 -7.06 -32.92
N LYS A 327 -8.11 -6.71 -33.91
CA LYS A 327 -6.97 -5.79 -33.73
C LYS A 327 -7.34 -4.39 -33.26
N GLN A 328 -8.47 -3.84 -33.69
CA GLN A 328 -8.93 -2.52 -33.23
C GLN A 328 -9.25 -2.52 -31.74
N ALA A 329 -9.80 -3.61 -31.23
CA ALA A 329 -10.14 -3.78 -29.82
C ALA A 329 -8.90 -4.01 -28.95
N GLU A 330 -7.87 -4.68 -29.47
CA GLU A 330 -6.54 -4.78 -28.84
C GLU A 330 -5.95 -3.40 -28.55
N ARG A 331 -6.01 -2.48 -29.53
CA ARG A 331 -5.54 -1.10 -29.38
C ARG A 331 -6.38 -0.32 -28.36
N ALA A 332 -7.70 -0.43 -28.44
CA ALA A 332 -8.61 0.22 -27.49
C ALA A 332 -8.35 -0.27 -26.06
N MET A 333 -8.21 -1.58 -25.86
CA MET A 333 -7.87 -2.16 -24.56
C MET A 333 -6.51 -1.68 -24.07
N SER A 334 -5.54 -1.54 -24.97
CA SER A 334 -4.22 -1.05 -24.60
C SER A 334 -4.27 0.39 -24.05
N VAL A 335 -5.07 1.27 -24.66
CA VAL A 335 -5.31 2.62 -24.12
C VAL A 335 -6.00 2.54 -22.74
N LEU A 336 -6.98 1.66 -22.56
CA LEU A 336 -7.69 1.50 -21.30
C LEU A 336 -6.78 1.00 -20.17
N VAL A 337 -5.87 0.05 -20.44
CA VAL A 337 -4.87 -0.39 -19.46
C VAL A 337 -3.86 0.73 -19.17
N ALA A 338 -3.43 1.49 -20.17
CA ALA A 338 -2.59 2.66 -19.95
C ALA A 338 -3.28 3.67 -19.02
N LEU A 339 -4.54 4.03 -19.28
CA LEU A 339 -5.31 4.91 -18.39
C LEU A 339 -5.47 4.34 -16.97
N SER A 340 -5.65 3.03 -16.84
CA SER A 340 -5.66 2.33 -15.54
C SER A 340 -4.32 2.47 -14.80
N ALA A 341 -3.20 2.29 -15.51
CA ALA A 341 -1.85 2.46 -14.99
C ALA A 341 -1.60 3.90 -14.54
N PHE A 342 -2.00 4.89 -15.34
CA PHE A 342 -1.91 6.31 -15.00
C PHE A 342 -2.74 6.66 -13.76
N GLY A 343 -3.96 6.12 -13.66
CA GLY A 343 -4.80 6.26 -12.46
C GLY A 343 -4.14 5.67 -11.21
N ASN A 344 -3.42 4.56 -11.34
CA ASN A 344 -2.64 4.01 -10.24
C ASN A 344 -1.44 4.92 -9.89
N VAL A 345 -0.68 5.43 -10.87
CA VAL A 345 0.42 6.39 -10.64
C VAL A 345 -0.07 7.62 -9.88
N LEU A 346 -1.18 8.23 -10.31
CA LEU A 346 -1.82 9.34 -9.60
C LEU A 346 -2.16 8.99 -8.14
N SER A 347 -2.69 7.79 -7.90
CA SER A 347 -3.04 7.30 -6.56
C SER A 347 -1.79 7.06 -5.68
N VAL A 348 -0.75 6.40 -6.20
CA VAL A 348 0.52 6.17 -5.48
C VAL A 348 1.13 7.51 -5.08
N LEU A 349 1.26 8.43 -6.04
CA LEU A 349 1.94 9.71 -5.84
C LEU A 349 1.26 10.50 -4.72
N PHE A 350 -0.07 10.55 -4.74
CA PHE A 350 -0.86 11.22 -3.71
C PHE A 350 -0.63 10.63 -2.31
N SER A 351 -0.78 9.31 -2.15
CA SER A 351 -0.61 8.66 -0.84
C SER A 351 0.81 8.79 -0.32
N GLN A 352 1.82 8.59 -1.18
CA GLN A 352 3.22 8.64 -0.75
C GLN A 352 3.70 10.06 -0.44
N GLY A 353 3.30 11.05 -1.24
CA GLY A 353 3.58 12.45 -0.93
C GLY A 353 3.04 12.87 0.44
N ARG A 354 1.89 12.31 0.86
CA ARG A 354 1.34 12.50 2.21
C ARG A 354 2.13 11.76 3.28
N ILE A 355 2.55 10.52 3.05
CA ILE A 355 3.40 9.78 4.00
C ILE A 355 4.71 10.54 4.26
N VAL A 356 5.39 11.02 3.22
CA VAL A 356 6.62 11.83 3.34
C VAL A 356 6.35 13.14 4.07
N GLN A 357 5.22 13.79 3.78
CA GLN A 357 4.81 15.01 4.50
C GLN A 357 4.59 14.75 5.99
N GLU A 358 3.89 13.68 6.35
CA GLU A 358 3.65 13.33 7.77
C GLU A 358 4.96 12.98 8.48
N LEU A 359 5.85 12.20 7.85
CA LEU A 359 7.19 11.95 8.40
C LEU A 359 8.01 13.24 8.57
N GLY A 360 7.81 14.22 7.67
CA GLY A 360 8.35 15.56 7.78
C GLY A 360 7.76 16.36 8.94
N ARG A 361 6.44 16.32 9.11
CA ARG A 361 5.73 16.98 10.22
C ARG A 361 6.15 16.42 11.56
N GLU A 362 6.38 15.11 11.61
CA GLU A 362 6.89 14.41 12.78
C GLU A 362 8.35 14.70 13.10
N GLY A 363 9.10 15.33 12.19
CA GLY A 363 10.52 15.59 12.35
C GLY A 363 11.41 14.36 12.18
N ALA A 364 10.87 13.26 11.66
CA ALA A 364 11.62 12.01 11.46
C ALA A 364 12.63 12.12 10.30
N LEU A 365 12.35 12.97 9.30
CA LEU A 365 13.20 13.17 8.13
C LEU A 365 14.24 14.29 8.33
N PRO A 366 15.42 14.21 7.70
CA PRO A 366 16.34 15.34 7.65
C PRO A 366 15.69 16.51 6.91
N PHE A 367 15.97 17.75 7.33
CA PHE A 367 15.35 18.97 6.79
C PHE A 367 13.81 18.93 6.82
N SER A 368 13.25 18.40 7.91
CA SER A 368 11.82 18.06 8.07
C SER A 368 10.84 19.19 7.71
N ARG A 369 11.26 20.45 7.91
CA ARG A 369 10.46 21.64 7.53
C ARG A 369 10.11 21.70 6.04
N ILE A 370 10.99 21.23 5.16
CA ILE A 370 10.75 21.20 3.70
C ILE A 370 9.64 20.22 3.40
N TRP A 371 9.76 18.99 3.93
CA TRP A 371 8.81 17.90 3.72
C TRP A 371 7.44 18.17 4.34
N ALA A 372 7.41 18.81 5.51
CA ALA A 372 6.18 19.18 6.22
C ALA A 372 5.33 20.26 5.50
N SER A 373 5.90 20.94 4.50
CA SER A 373 5.30 22.10 3.84
C SER A 373 4.02 21.75 3.05
N ASN A 374 3.08 22.71 3.01
CA ASN A 374 1.88 22.69 2.18
C ASN A 374 1.97 23.64 0.96
N TRP A 375 3.13 24.25 0.72
CA TRP A 375 3.38 25.15 -0.40
C TRP A 375 3.58 24.36 -1.72
N PRO A 376 3.15 24.86 -2.90
CA PRO A 376 2.59 26.19 -3.18
C PRO A 376 1.06 26.34 -2.98
N LEU A 377 0.26 25.29 -3.21
CA LEU A 377 -1.21 25.41 -3.31
C LEU A 377 -1.97 24.46 -2.36
N HIS A 378 -1.55 24.40 -1.10
CA HIS A 378 -2.07 23.45 -0.10
C HIS A 378 -1.87 21.97 -0.48
N SER A 379 -0.86 21.70 -1.31
CA SER A 379 -0.44 20.38 -1.76
C SER A 379 0.84 19.95 -1.05
N PRO A 380 1.05 18.65 -0.79
CA PRO A 380 2.33 18.13 -0.27
C PRO A 380 3.42 18.10 -1.36
N ALA A 381 3.68 19.23 -2.04
CA ALA A 381 4.48 19.26 -3.26
C ALA A 381 5.93 18.78 -3.05
N ALA A 382 6.54 19.06 -1.89
CA ALA A 382 7.87 18.57 -1.56
C ALA A 382 7.92 17.04 -1.49
N GLY A 383 6.96 16.41 -0.81
CA GLY A 383 6.84 14.95 -0.76
C GLY A 383 6.50 14.35 -2.13
N LEU A 384 5.66 15.01 -2.92
CA LEU A 384 5.38 14.58 -4.30
C LEU A 384 6.63 14.64 -5.19
N PHE A 385 7.46 15.66 -5.00
CA PHE A 385 8.68 15.86 -5.78
C PHE A 385 9.76 14.82 -5.42
N GLU A 386 9.94 14.55 -4.12
CA GLU A 386 10.78 13.46 -3.63
C GLU A 386 10.39 12.14 -4.28
N HIS A 387 9.11 11.79 -4.19
CA HIS A 387 8.59 10.57 -4.76
C HIS A 387 8.77 10.51 -6.28
N TYR A 388 8.59 11.65 -6.97
CA TYR A 388 8.87 11.78 -8.40
C TYR A 388 10.34 11.45 -8.71
N ILE A 389 11.28 12.00 -7.95
CA ILE A 389 12.72 11.74 -8.13
C ILE A 389 13.05 10.27 -7.84
N ALA A 390 12.59 9.72 -6.71
CA ALA A 390 12.80 8.32 -6.36
C ALA A 390 12.26 7.38 -7.46
N SER A 391 11.05 7.66 -7.94
CA SER A 391 10.42 6.90 -9.03
C SER A 391 11.17 7.02 -10.36
N ALA A 392 11.64 8.22 -10.72
CA ALA A 392 12.40 8.44 -11.94
C ALA A 392 13.75 7.71 -11.91
N VAL A 393 14.50 7.82 -10.80
CA VAL A 393 15.78 7.13 -10.62
C VAL A 393 15.60 5.62 -10.72
N ILE A 394 14.65 5.08 -9.97
CA ILE A 394 14.40 3.64 -9.93
C ILE A 394 13.83 3.12 -11.26
N MET A 395 13.10 3.91 -12.03
CA MET A 395 12.67 3.55 -13.38
C MET A 395 13.83 3.53 -14.39
N LEU A 396 14.76 4.49 -14.29
CA LEU A 396 15.82 4.69 -15.28
C LEU A 396 17.08 3.85 -15.00
N ALA A 397 17.39 3.57 -13.73
CA ALA A 397 18.63 2.91 -13.32
C ALA A 397 18.73 1.42 -13.71
N PRO A 398 17.70 0.56 -13.56
CA PRO A 398 17.82 -0.88 -13.82
C PRO A 398 18.16 -1.18 -15.29
N PRO A 399 18.92 -2.27 -15.58
CA PRO A 399 19.16 -2.74 -16.94
C PRO A 399 17.84 -3.14 -17.65
N PRO A 400 17.82 -3.16 -18.99
CA PRO A 400 16.64 -3.59 -19.76
C PRO A 400 16.33 -5.08 -19.50
N GLY A 401 15.06 -5.47 -19.66
CA GLY A 401 14.59 -6.84 -19.42
C GLY A 401 14.16 -7.07 -17.98
N ASP A 402 15.10 -7.07 -17.04
CA ASP A 402 14.82 -7.42 -15.63
C ASP A 402 14.08 -6.32 -14.85
N ALA A 403 13.97 -5.12 -15.42
CA ALA A 403 13.47 -3.94 -14.73
C ALA A 403 12.09 -4.17 -14.10
N TYR A 404 11.11 -4.69 -14.84
CA TYR A 404 9.75 -4.83 -14.29
C TYR A 404 9.70 -5.78 -13.09
N ASN A 405 10.27 -6.98 -13.21
CA ASN A 405 10.29 -7.96 -12.14
C ASN A 405 11.14 -7.49 -10.94
N PHE A 406 12.27 -6.84 -11.21
CA PHE A 406 13.13 -6.29 -10.16
C PHE A 406 12.39 -5.23 -9.35
N LEU A 407 11.71 -4.31 -10.05
CA LEU A 407 10.88 -3.31 -9.44
C LEU A 407 9.79 -3.95 -8.58
N LEU A 408 8.99 -4.87 -9.15
CA LEU A 408 7.92 -5.55 -8.43
C LEU A 408 8.43 -6.20 -7.13
N ASN A 409 9.50 -6.97 -7.22
CA ASN A 409 10.10 -7.65 -6.07
C ASN A 409 10.67 -6.68 -5.04
N LEU A 410 11.23 -5.55 -5.49
CA LEU A 410 11.78 -4.51 -4.62
C LEU A 410 10.71 -3.71 -3.84
N ILE A 411 9.46 -3.66 -4.31
CA ILE A 411 8.33 -3.16 -3.50
C ILE A 411 7.78 -4.25 -2.58
N SER A 412 7.59 -5.47 -3.09
CA SER A 412 6.95 -6.55 -2.34
C SER A 412 7.78 -7.01 -1.15
N TYR A 413 9.10 -7.14 -1.30
CA TYR A 413 9.99 -7.67 -0.25
C TYR A 413 10.04 -6.81 1.02
N PRO A 414 10.32 -5.48 0.96
CA PRO A 414 10.28 -4.65 2.16
C PRO A 414 8.89 -4.58 2.81
N LEU A 415 7.83 -4.60 2.01
CA LEU A 415 6.46 -4.65 2.53
C LEU A 415 6.20 -5.95 3.31
N SER A 416 6.70 -7.09 2.81
CA SER A 416 6.65 -8.36 3.55
C SER A 416 7.41 -8.28 4.87
N ILE A 417 8.59 -7.65 4.91
CA ILE A 417 9.32 -7.41 6.18
C ILE A 417 8.45 -6.62 7.16
N ILE A 418 7.88 -5.50 6.73
CA ILE A 418 7.01 -4.68 7.57
C ILE A 418 5.82 -5.49 8.08
N ASN A 419 5.20 -6.29 7.22
CA ASN A 419 4.06 -7.13 7.58
C ASN A 419 4.41 -8.26 8.56
N VAL A 420 5.65 -8.79 8.55
CA VAL A 420 6.12 -9.70 9.61
C VAL A 420 6.06 -9.01 10.97
N PHE A 421 6.53 -7.77 11.06
CA PHE A 421 6.52 -7.01 12.30
C PHE A 421 5.12 -6.53 12.70
N VAL A 422 4.28 -6.12 11.76
CA VAL A 422 2.87 -5.73 12.03
C VAL A 422 2.04 -6.93 12.50
N GLY A 423 2.14 -8.07 11.80
CA GLY A 423 1.44 -9.31 12.17
C GLY A 423 1.98 -9.90 13.47
N GLY A 424 3.30 -10.02 13.58
CA GLY A 424 3.98 -10.54 14.76
C GLY A 424 3.75 -9.66 16.00
N GLY A 425 3.65 -8.34 15.82
CA GLY A 425 3.27 -7.40 16.87
C GLY A 425 1.86 -7.68 17.40
N LEU A 426 0.89 -7.98 16.53
CA LEU A 426 -0.46 -8.33 16.96
C LEU A 426 -0.51 -9.69 17.67
N VAL A 427 0.25 -10.68 17.19
CA VAL A 427 0.42 -11.97 17.88
C VAL A 427 1.01 -11.74 19.28
N TYR A 428 2.03 -10.89 19.40
CA TYR A 428 2.62 -10.54 20.70
C TYR A 428 1.62 -9.87 21.64
N ILE A 429 0.78 -8.97 21.14
CA ILE A 429 -0.31 -8.37 21.91
C ILE A 429 -1.24 -9.47 22.44
N TYR A 430 -1.74 -10.37 21.59
CA TYR A 430 -2.62 -11.44 22.04
C TYR A 430 -2.00 -12.35 23.12
N LEU A 431 -0.70 -12.65 23.00
CA LEU A 431 0.00 -13.51 23.97
C LEU A 431 0.33 -12.79 25.28
N THR A 432 0.45 -11.45 25.26
CA THR A 432 0.90 -10.67 26.44
C THR A 432 -0.10 -9.62 26.91
N GLN A 433 -1.33 -9.64 26.39
CA GLN A 433 -2.32 -8.57 26.57
C GLN A 433 -2.53 -8.21 28.04
N LYS A 434 -2.76 -9.22 28.90
CA LYS A 434 -3.01 -9.02 30.33
C LYS A 434 -1.86 -8.32 31.06
N LYS A 435 -0.61 -8.51 30.61
CA LYS A 435 0.59 -7.99 31.27
C LYS A 435 1.04 -6.64 30.70
N ASN A 436 1.06 -6.52 29.38
CA ASN A 436 1.73 -5.42 28.68
C ASN A 436 0.75 -4.47 27.97
N PHE A 437 -0.47 -4.93 27.65
CA PHE A 437 -1.45 -4.16 26.87
C PHE A 437 -2.88 -4.29 27.44
N PRO A 438 -3.11 -3.99 28.74
CA PRO A 438 -4.42 -4.16 29.38
C PRO A 438 -5.52 -3.32 28.72
N ASN A 439 -5.15 -2.19 28.12
CA ASN A 439 -6.07 -1.26 27.46
C ASN A 439 -6.28 -1.55 25.96
N TRP A 440 -5.80 -2.68 25.44
CA TRP A 440 -6.01 -3.03 24.03
C TRP A 440 -7.47 -3.41 23.76
N SER A 441 -8.22 -2.51 23.13
CA SER A 441 -9.66 -2.66 22.88
C SER A 441 -10.06 -2.23 21.46
N PRO A 442 -9.65 -2.99 20.42
CA PRO A 442 -10.07 -2.71 19.05
C PRO A 442 -11.56 -2.97 18.85
N ALA A 443 -12.19 -2.22 17.94
CA ALA A 443 -13.59 -2.43 17.57
C ALA A 443 -13.80 -3.67 16.69
N VAL A 444 -12.76 -4.11 15.96
CA VAL A 444 -12.77 -5.30 15.11
C VAL A 444 -11.56 -6.16 15.47
N LYS A 445 -11.75 -7.47 15.67
CA LYS A 445 -10.67 -8.40 15.98
C LYS A 445 -10.41 -9.37 14.83
N ALA A 446 -9.14 -9.59 14.49
CA ALA A 446 -8.71 -10.52 13.43
C ALA A 446 -8.78 -11.99 13.85
N SER A 447 -8.61 -12.27 15.15
CA SER A 447 -8.33 -13.58 15.76
C SER A 447 -6.86 -14.01 15.67
N LEU A 448 -6.41 -14.76 16.69
CA LEU A 448 -5.04 -15.24 16.81
C LEU A 448 -4.61 -16.15 15.65
N PRO A 449 -5.42 -17.15 15.19
CA PRO A 449 -5.03 -18.00 14.06
C PRO A 449 -4.80 -17.20 12.77
N VAL A 450 -5.62 -16.18 12.51
CA VAL A 450 -5.49 -15.32 11.32
C VAL A 450 -4.22 -14.48 11.40
N ALA A 451 -3.92 -13.90 12.57
CA ALA A 451 -2.70 -13.13 12.79
C ALA A 451 -1.44 -14.01 12.64
N ILE A 452 -1.46 -15.24 13.18
CA ILE A 452 -0.38 -16.22 13.01
C ILE A 452 -0.21 -16.58 11.53
N PHE A 453 -1.30 -16.91 10.83
CA PHE A 453 -1.26 -17.25 9.40
C PHE A 453 -0.68 -16.11 8.55
N PHE A 454 -1.13 -14.86 8.77
CA PHE A 454 -0.59 -13.70 8.07
C PHE A 454 0.90 -13.49 8.35
N THR A 455 1.31 -13.65 9.62
CA THR A 455 2.71 -13.51 10.03
C THR A 455 3.58 -14.59 9.37
N LEU A 456 3.19 -15.86 9.45
CA LEU A 456 3.93 -16.98 8.85
C LEU A 456 4.01 -16.86 7.33
N SER A 457 2.94 -16.41 6.68
CA SER A 457 2.93 -16.14 5.24
C SER A 457 3.97 -15.08 4.87
N ASN A 458 4.06 -13.98 5.62
CA ASN A 458 5.06 -12.95 5.35
C ASN A 458 6.48 -13.39 5.74
N VAL A 459 6.66 -14.20 6.78
CA VAL A 459 7.97 -14.80 7.11
C VAL A 459 8.47 -15.67 5.96
N TYR A 460 7.59 -16.52 5.42
CA TYR A 460 7.90 -17.34 4.24
C TYR A 460 8.34 -16.47 3.05
N LEU A 461 7.59 -15.41 2.78
CA LEU A 461 7.92 -14.46 1.71
C LEU A 461 9.24 -13.72 1.94
N VAL A 462 9.69 -13.50 3.18
CA VAL A 462 10.98 -12.86 3.47
C VAL A 462 12.15 -13.84 3.32
N ILE A 463 11.96 -15.11 3.71
CA ILE A 463 13.03 -16.11 3.73
C ILE A 463 13.22 -16.75 2.36
N ALA A 464 12.14 -17.08 1.68
CA ALA A 464 12.22 -17.93 0.49
C ALA A 464 12.93 -17.31 -0.72
N PRO A 465 12.98 -15.98 -0.93
CA PRO A 465 13.82 -15.38 -1.98
C PRO A 465 15.32 -15.63 -1.84
N TYR A 466 15.80 -16.06 -0.67
CA TYR A 466 17.19 -16.47 -0.47
C TYR A 466 17.49 -17.88 -0.98
N ILE A 467 16.45 -18.69 -1.22
CA ILE A 467 16.59 -20.01 -1.81
C ILE A 467 17.05 -19.82 -3.26
N PRO A 468 18.17 -20.43 -3.68
CA PRO A 468 18.66 -20.28 -5.04
C PRO A 468 17.63 -20.86 -6.04
N PRO A 469 17.42 -20.20 -7.18
CA PRO A 469 16.56 -20.73 -8.23
C PRO A 469 17.13 -22.06 -8.75
N THR A 470 16.26 -23.01 -9.06
CA THR A 470 16.63 -24.22 -9.82
C THR A 470 16.91 -23.82 -11.27
N ASP A 471 17.74 -24.58 -11.99
CA ASP A 471 18.20 -24.26 -13.33
C ASP A 471 17.08 -23.79 -14.27
N GLY A 472 17.25 -22.60 -14.85
CA GLY A 472 16.29 -21.98 -15.78
C GLY A 472 15.06 -21.32 -15.15
N GLN A 473 14.94 -21.28 -13.81
CA GLN A 473 13.77 -20.69 -13.11
C GLN A 473 14.03 -19.30 -12.53
N SER A 474 15.19 -18.70 -12.77
CA SER A 474 15.52 -17.37 -12.25
C SER A 474 14.55 -16.30 -12.78
N VAL A 475 14.02 -15.45 -11.89
CA VAL A 475 13.16 -14.32 -12.25
C VAL A 475 13.91 -13.23 -13.02
N TYR A 476 15.23 -13.15 -12.82
CA TYR A 476 16.11 -12.21 -13.50
C TYR A 476 17.00 -12.94 -14.51
N LYS A 477 17.14 -12.36 -15.69
CA LYS A 477 18.03 -12.80 -16.78
C LYS A 477 19.49 -12.45 -16.51
N SER A 478 19.74 -11.27 -15.94
CA SER A 478 21.08 -10.67 -15.77
C SER A 478 21.41 -10.29 -14.34
N LEU A 479 20.42 -9.99 -13.51
CA LEU A 479 20.62 -9.58 -12.12
C LEU A 479 20.72 -10.78 -11.18
N PRO A 480 21.49 -10.68 -10.07
CA PRO A 480 21.48 -11.69 -9.02
C PRO A 480 20.06 -11.87 -8.43
N TYR A 481 19.61 -13.12 -8.28
CA TYR A 481 18.25 -13.43 -7.80
C TYR A 481 17.89 -12.77 -6.46
N TYR A 482 18.88 -12.60 -5.57
CA TYR A 482 18.73 -12.01 -4.23
C TYR A 482 18.92 -10.48 -4.19
N LEU A 483 19.20 -9.82 -5.33
CA LEU A 483 19.58 -8.39 -5.34
C LEU A 483 18.52 -7.50 -4.67
N HIS A 484 17.25 -7.75 -4.96
CA HIS A 484 16.13 -7.00 -4.38
C HIS A 484 16.09 -7.12 -2.84
N CYS A 485 16.47 -8.27 -2.27
CA CYS A 485 16.57 -8.46 -0.82
C CYS A 485 17.68 -7.60 -0.22
N VAL A 486 18.85 -7.60 -0.86
CA VAL A 486 20.03 -6.83 -0.39
C VAL A 486 19.76 -5.34 -0.45
N VAL A 487 19.14 -4.84 -1.53
CA VAL A 487 18.78 -3.42 -1.64
C VAL A 487 17.77 -3.02 -0.55
N ALA A 488 16.74 -3.84 -0.32
CA ALA A 488 15.74 -3.57 0.71
C ALA A 488 16.34 -3.54 2.13
N LEU A 489 17.15 -4.54 2.48
CA LEU A 489 17.85 -4.58 3.77
C LEU A 489 18.83 -3.42 3.90
N GLY A 490 19.51 -3.04 2.82
CA GLY A 490 20.38 -1.86 2.77
C GLY A 490 19.63 -0.58 3.11
N VAL A 491 18.41 -0.39 2.59
CA VAL A 491 17.57 0.78 2.93
C VAL A 491 17.16 0.78 4.40
N PHE A 492 16.73 -0.36 4.96
CA PHE A 492 16.43 -0.45 6.39
C PHE A 492 17.68 -0.19 7.26
N ALA A 493 18.84 -0.70 6.84
CA ALA A 493 20.11 -0.47 7.52
C ALA A 493 20.52 1.02 7.45
N LEU A 494 20.30 1.70 6.32
CA LEU A 494 20.49 3.16 6.22
C LEU A 494 19.61 3.91 7.21
N GLY A 495 18.35 3.49 7.39
CA GLY A 495 17.48 4.05 8.42
C GLY A 495 18.00 3.82 9.86
N ALA A 496 18.57 2.64 10.14
CA ALA A 496 19.20 2.35 11.42
C ALA A 496 20.48 3.17 11.64
N ILE A 497 21.31 3.37 10.60
CA ILE A 497 22.50 4.24 10.65
C ILE A 497 22.08 5.68 10.89
N TYR A 498 21.05 6.15 10.17
CA TYR A 498 20.47 7.47 10.39
C TYR A 498 19.99 7.64 11.83
N TYR A 499 19.32 6.65 12.41
CA TYR A 499 18.96 6.63 13.82
C TYR A 499 20.17 6.80 14.76
N ILE A 500 21.25 6.05 14.53
CA ILE A 500 22.46 6.14 15.35
C ILE A 500 23.03 7.56 15.31
N VAL A 501 23.07 8.18 14.13
CA VAL A 501 23.57 9.56 13.99
C VAL A 501 22.62 10.56 14.65
N TRP A 502 21.35 10.55 14.25
CA TRP A 502 20.35 11.56 14.60
C TRP A 502 19.88 11.48 16.06
N ALA A 503 19.63 10.27 16.57
CA ALA A 503 19.02 10.06 17.88
C ALA A 503 19.98 9.58 18.98
N VAL A 504 21.21 9.20 18.63
CA VAL A 504 22.21 8.74 19.62
C VAL A 504 23.45 9.62 19.64
N LEU A 505 24.13 9.82 18.50
CA LEU A 505 25.40 10.56 18.45
C LEU A 505 25.20 12.07 18.59
N LEU A 506 24.34 12.69 17.78
CA LEU A 506 24.11 14.14 17.85
C LEU A 506 23.61 14.61 19.23
N PRO A 507 22.65 13.94 19.90
CA PRO A 507 22.24 14.31 21.24
C PRO A 507 23.35 14.14 22.29
N ARG A 508 24.18 13.09 22.18
CA ARG A 508 25.35 12.89 23.06
C ARG A 508 26.42 13.97 22.89
N ILE A 509 26.72 14.35 21.64
CA ILE A 509 27.70 15.39 21.33
C ILE A 509 27.17 16.77 21.73
N GLY A 510 25.88 17.04 21.48
CA GLY A 510 25.24 18.31 21.76
C GLY A 510 24.74 18.49 23.19
N GLY A 511 24.82 17.47 24.05
CA GLY A 511 24.36 17.54 25.45
C GLY A 511 22.85 17.74 25.62
N TYR A 512 22.04 17.24 24.68
CA TYR A 512 20.57 17.38 24.70
C TYR A 512 19.87 16.02 24.62
N ILE A 513 18.58 15.99 24.97
CA ILE A 513 17.68 14.87 24.71
C ILE A 513 16.68 15.26 23.63
N LEU A 514 16.30 14.29 22.80
CA LEU A 514 15.22 14.46 21.82
C LEU A 514 13.90 14.09 22.48
N VAL A 515 12.99 15.07 22.54
CA VAL A 515 11.62 14.90 23.05
C VAL A 515 10.66 15.11 21.88
N LYS A 516 9.68 14.22 21.75
CA LYS A 516 8.60 14.35 20.77
C LYS A 516 7.44 15.09 21.45
N GLU A 517 7.19 16.33 21.07
CA GLU A 517 6.10 17.17 21.61
C GLU A 517 4.97 17.29 20.58
N THR A 518 3.71 17.14 21.00
CA THR A 518 2.57 17.37 20.12
C THR A 518 2.18 18.83 20.14
N VAL A 519 2.25 19.50 18.99
CA VAL A 519 1.89 20.91 18.80
C VAL A 519 0.68 20.99 17.87
N VAL A 520 -0.36 21.72 18.25
CA VAL A 520 -1.50 22.01 17.38
C VAL A 520 -1.17 23.25 16.53
N ASP A 521 -1.06 23.08 15.22
CA ASP A 521 -0.84 24.19 14.28
C ASP A 521 -2.12 25.03 14.10
N SER A 522 -1.97 26.23 13.55
CA SER A 522 -3.07 27.20 13.34
C SER A 522 -4.18 26.70 12.43
N ASP A 523 -3.96 25.62 11.67
CA ASP A 523 -4.93 24.98 10.78
C ASP A 523 -5.75 23.87 11.46
N GLY A 524 -5.52 23.64 12.76
CA GLY A 524 -6.19 22.68 13.63
C GLY A 524 -5.61 21.28 13.62
N TRP A 525 -4.52 21.02 12.88
CA TRP A 525 -3.83 19.72 12.91
C TRP A 525 -2.82 19.67 14.06
N SER A 526 -2.83 18.57 14.82
CA SER A 526 -1.74 18.25 15.74
C SER A 526 -0.58 17.64 14.96
N ARG A 527 0.61 18.25 15.02
CA ARG A 527 1.86 17.65 14.54
C ARG A 527 2.75 17.27 15.72
N SER A 528 3.57 16.25 15.56
CA SER A 528 4.60 15.94 16.54
C SER A 528 5.90 16.62 16.16
N VAL A 529 6.46 17.50 16.98
CA VAL A 529 7.73 18.16 16.73
C VAL A 529 8.79 17.55 17.64
N PHE A 530 9.96 17.20 17.09
CA PHE A 530 11.11 16.87 17.92
C PHE A 530 11.76 18.14 18.47
N THR A 531 11.65 18.34 19.78
CA THR A 531 12.28 19.43 20.52
C THR A 531 13.57 18.91 21.16
N ARG A 532 14.64 19.71 21.07
CA ARG A 532 15.90 19.44 21.77
C ARG A 532 15.81 20.07 23.15
N ILE A 533 15.95 19.28 24.20
CA ILE A 533 15.96 19.77 25.58
C ILE A 533 17.36 19.54 26.14
N ASP A 534 18.01 20.59 26.67
CA ASP A 534 19.33 20.47 27.27
C ASP A 534 19.29 19.53 28.48
N GLN A 535 20.24 18.59 28.54
CA GLN A 535 20.33 17.59 29.61
C GLN A 535 20.53 18.22 31.01
N LYS A 536 21.10 19.43 31.07
CA LYS A 536 21.32 20.14 32.35
C LYS A 536 19.99 20.56 32.99
N THR A 537 19.02 20.99 32.19
CA THR A 537 17.67 21.41 32.63
C THR A 537 16.75 20.26 33.03
N SER A 538 16.98 19.03 32.55
CA SER A 538 16.16 17.86 32.91
C SER A 538 16.60 17.17 34.20
N SER A 539 17.75 17.57 34.77
CA SER A 539 18.28 17.02 36.04
C SER A 539 17.87 17.82 37.28
N SER A 540 17.18 18.95 37.08
CA SER A 540 16.75 19.88 38.12
C SER A 540 15.24 19.88 38.40
N SER A 541 14.50 18.89 37.87
CA SER A 541 13.05 18.73 38.02
C SER A 541 12.68 17.39 38.63
#